data_AF-A0A1U7VLH1-F1
#
_entry.id   AF-A0A1U7VLH1-F1
#
_cell.length_a   1.000
_cell.length_b   1.000
_cell.length_c   1.000
_cell.angle_alpha   90.00
_cell.angle_beta   90.00
_cell.angle_gamma   90.00
#
_symmetry.space_group_name_H-M   'P 1'
#
loop_
_entity.id
_entity.type
_entity.pdbx_description
1 polymer ?
#
loop_
_entity_poly.entity_id
_entity_poly.type
_entity_poly.pdbx_seq_one_letter_code
_entity_poly.pdbx_strand_id
1 'polypeptide(L)'
;MVSAKNLLSLIESTLLGPTSPTPSQRIELLHAIRHSLPTLQNLLSYPPPKTSDRVQVQSKEVRLPDSGPISLDDQDVQIALKLSDDLHLNEIDSVRLLVSANQEWGLLGREPLEIFRLAAGLWYTERRDLITALYTLLRAVVLDQGLEPDLVADVQRFLDDLINAGVRKRLISLIKELNREEPAGLGGPNCERYILDSRGALVERRAVVSRERLILAHCLVLSVLVVRASPKDVKDVFSALKDSAAGLSGGTDTLRHQITYSLLFSLVVALISDALSAVPDKTPVLSRDASFRHEFQESVMVAGNDPVVEGYVDCLRSSWVVHLMLIHDGLDAKDTAANASSNNDIRNIYSCLEVIFSNNVFQSWLNKILLTPAYQNDDEDMIYMYNAYLHKMITCLLSHPLAKDKVKEAKEKAMSALSPYRLSTSHDYTVDGIGHFQNATESAPQTFVSLLEFVSEIYQVSAICCFFCPGC
;
A
#
# COMPACT_ATOMS: atom_id res chain seq x y z
N MET A 1 -30.35 0.23 -1.96
CA MET A 1 -28.92 -0.06 -1.72
C MET A 1 -28.58 0.40 -0.31
N VAL A 2 -27.73 -0.33 0.43
CA VAL A 2 -27.20 0.15 1.71
C VAL A 2 -26.24 1.32 1.42
N SER A 3 -26.39 2.45 2.12
CA SER A 3 -25.48 3.59 1.96
C SER A 3 -24.09 3.24 2.51
N ALA A 4 -23.03 3.86 1.98
CA ALA A 4 -21.66 3.62 2.43
C ALA A 4 -21.48 3.90 3.94
N LYS A 5 -22.09 4.99 4.42
CA LYS A 5 -22.13 5.37 5.84
C LYS A 5 -22.79 4.31 6.72
N ASN A 6 -23.94 3.77 6.30
CA ASN A 6 -24.64 2.72 7.05
C ASN A 6 -23.85 1.41 7.04
N LEU A 7 -23.25 1.06 5.89
CA LEU A 7 -22.40 -0.12 5.77
C LEU A 7 -21.21 -0.04 6.72
N LEU A 8 -20.49 1.09 6.70
CA LEU A 8 -19.33 1.31 7.58
C LEU A 8 -19.73 1.24 9.06
N SER A 9 -20.78 1.97 9.46
CA SER A 9 -21.26 1.98 10.84
C SER A 9 -21.65 0.59 11.35
N LEU A 10 -22.30 -0.22 10.51
CA LEU A 10 -22.64 -1.60 10.84
C LEU A 10 -21.40 -2.48 10.97
N ILE A 11 -20.43 -2.34 10.07
CA ILE A 11 -19.14 -3.06 10.13
C ILE A 11 -18.39 -2.70 11.41
N GLU A 12 -18.23 -1.41 11.72
CA GLU A 12 -17.51 -0.94 12.91
C GLU A 12 -18.18 -1.42 14.20
N SER A 13 -19.51 -1.28 14.29
CA SER A 13 -20.24 -1.72 15.50
C SER A 13 -20.18 -3.23 15.73
N THR A 14 -20.05 -4.02 14.66
CA THR A 14 -20.04 -5.49 14.73
C THR A 14 -18.63 -6.06 14.90
N LEU A 15 -17.63 -5.48 14.24
CA LEU A 15 -16.27 -6.01 14.18
C LEU A 15 -15.28 -5.32 15.12
N LEU A 16 -15.52 -4.05 15.48
CA LEU A 16 -14.66 -3.28 16.37
C LEU A 16 -15.31 -3.03 17.74
N GLY A 17 -16.51 -3.55 17.95
CA GLY A 17 -17.26 -3.40 19.20
C GLY A 17 -16.54 -4.07 20.38
N PRO A 18 -16.67 -3.52 21.61
CA PRO A 18 -16.01 -4.07 22.79
C PRO A 18 -16.60 -5.41 23.26
N THR A 19 -17.74 -5.81 22.70
CA THR A 19 -18.48 -7.03 23.04
C THR A 19 -18.68 -7.88 21.81
N SER A 20 -18.66 -9.21 21.98
CA SER A 20 -18.96 -10.15 20.90
C SER A 20 -20.31 -9.82 20.24
N PRO A 21 -20.39 -9.84 18.90
CA PRO A 21 -21.59 -9.44 18.20
C PRO A 21 -22.72 -10.44 18.42
N THR A 22 -23.92 -9.93 18.67
CA THR A 22 -25.13 -10.75 18.82
C THR A 22 -25.49 -11.48 17.52
N PRO A 23 -26.23 -12.60 17.57
CA PRO A 23 -26.64 -13.31 16.35
C PRO A 23 -27.40 -12.43 15.33
N SER A 24 -28.22 -11.50 15.80
CA SER A 24 -28.93 -10.56 14.94
C SER A 24 -27.99 -9.58 14.22
N GLN A 25 -27.00 -9.03 14.94
CA GLN A 25 -26.00 -8.13 14.34
C GLN A 25 -25.17 -8.84 13.28
N ARG A 26 -24.85 -10.12 13.48
CA ARG A 26 -24.15 -10.92 12.46
C ARG A 26 -24.98 -11.11 11.21
N ILE A 27 -26.26 -11.47 11.35
CA ILE A 27 -27.16 -11.65 10.21
C ILE A 27 -27.29 -10.33 9.44
N GLU A 28 -27.44 -9.21 10.15
CA GLU A 28 -27.53 -7.88 9.57
C GLU A 28 -26.25 -7.50 8.81
N LEU A 29 -25.07 -7.72 9.42
CA LEU A 29 -23.77 -7.50 8.78
C LEU A 29 -23.65 -8.32 7.50
N LEU A 30 -23.89 -9.63 7.57
CA LEU A 30 -23.77 -10.53 6.42
C LEU A 30 -24.75 -10.17 5.30
N HIS A 31 -25.96 -9.73 5.66
CA HIS A 31 -26.93 -9.23 4.69
C HIS A 31 -26.44 -7.94 4.02
N ALA A 32 -25.93 -6.98 4.81
CA ALA A 32 -25.46 -5.69 4.32
C ALA A 32 -24.24 -5.81 3.40
N ILE A 33 -23.24 -6.63 3.76
CA ILE A 33 -22.05 -6.84 2.90
C ILE A 33 -22.43 -7.52 1.59
N ARG A 34 -23.32 -8.52 1.62
CA ARG A 34 -23.81 -9.20 0.41
C ARG A 34 -24.58 -8.26 -0.50
N HIS A 35 -25.45 -7.41 0.06
CA HIS A 35 -26.16 -6.40 -0.72
C HIS A 35 -25.20 -5.34 -1.30
N SER A 36 -24.09 -5.07 -0.62
CA SER A 36 -23.09 -4.09 -1.05
C SER A 36 -22.05 -4.67 -2.01
N LEU A 37 -22.13 -5.95 -2.36
CA LEU A 37 -21.17 -6.64 -3.23
C LEU A 37 -20.98 -5.92 -4.59
N PRO A 38 -22.02 -5.51 -5.34
CA PRO A 38 -21.81 -4.84 -6.63
C PRO A 38 -21.10 -3.49 -6.49
N THR A 39 -21.37 -2.76 -5.40
CA THR A 39 -20.72 -1.48 -5.09
C THR A 39 -19.24 -1.67 -4.76
N LEU A 40 -18.91 -2.71 -3.99
CA LEU A 40 -17.53 -3.04 -3.64
C LEU A 40 -16.74 -3.63 -4.82
N GLN A 41 -17.39 -4.40 -5.70
CA GLN A 41 -16.76 -4.89 -6.94
C GLN A 41 -16.43 -3.73 -7.89
N ASN A 42 -17.35 -2.79 -8.06
CA ASN A 42 -17.17 -1.58 -8.86
C ASN A 42 -16.70 -0.40 -8.01
N LEU A 43 -15.75 -0.65 -7.08
CA LEU A 43 -15.30 0.31 -6.08
C LEU A 43 -15.00 1.69 -6.71
N LEU A 44 -15.63 2.74 -6.17
CA LEU A 44 -15.53 4.13 -6.65
C LEU A 44 -15.79 4.31 -8.16
N SER A 45 -16.65 3.48 -8.75
CA SER A 45 -17.10 3.65 -10.14
C SER A 45 -18.41 4.40 -10.15
N TYR A 46 -18.39 5.62 -10.68
CA TYR A 46 -19.54 6.51 -10.68
C TYR A 46 -19.91 6.92 -12.10
N PRO A 47 -21.20 7.19 -12.39
CA PRO A 47 -21.62 7.63 -13.71
C PRO A 47 -20.98 8.99 -14.06
N PRO A 48 -20.40 9.13 -15.27
CA PRO A 48 -19.82 10.40 -15.71
C PRO A 48 -20.92 11.41 -16.13
N PRO A 49 -20.55 12.68 -16.38
CA PRO A 49 -21.46 13.69 -16.92
C PRO A 49 -22.17 13.22 -18.19
N LYS A 50 -23.46 13.53 -18.31
CA LYS A 50 -24.31 13.06 -19.41
C LYS A 50 -25.19 14.19 -19.94
N THR A 51 -25.09 14.45 -21.25
CA THR A 51 -25.77 15.59 -21.89
C THR A 51 -27.27 15.65 -21.65
N SER A 52 -27.98 14.51 -21.65
CA SER A 52 -29.42 14.49 -21.36
C SER A 52 -29.75 14.94 -19.95
N ASP A 53 -28.90 14.56 -19.01
CA ASP A 53 -29.11 14.80 -17.59
C ASP A 53 -28.72 16.24 -17.26
N ARG A 54 -27.69 16.78 -17.95
CA ARG A 54 -27.36 18.21 -17.96
C ARG A 54 -28.53 19.09 -18.40
N VAL A 55 -29.20 18.72 -19.50
CA VAL A 55 -30.39 19.44 -20.00
C VAL A 55 -31.53 19.39 -18.97
N GLN A 56 -31.71 18.24 -18.31
CA GLN A 56 -32.71 18.11 -17.26
C GLN A 56 -32.42 19.05 -16.08
N VAL A 57 -31.19 19.10 -15.58
CA VAL A 57 -30.82 20.04 -14.51
C VAL A 57 -31.01 21.50 -14.95
N GLN A 58 -30.65 21.84 -16.18
CA GLN A 58 -30.88 23.18 -16.75
C GLN A 58 -32.36 23.55 -16.89
N SER A 59 -33.26 22.57 -17.07
CA SER A 59 -34.70 22.80 -17.08
C SER A 59 -35.30 23.07 -15.70
N LYS A 60 -34.49 23.02 -14.63
CA LYS A 60 -34.88 23.27 -13.22
C LYS A 60 -35.84 22.26 -12.61
N GLU A 61 -36.27 21.24 -13.35
CA GLU A 61 -37.11 20.16 -12.84
C GLU A 61 -36.38 18.82 -12.97
N VAL A 62 -35.88 18.31 -11.85
CA VAL A 62 -35.04 17.10 -11.79
C VAL A 62 -35.78 15.96 -11.11
N ARG A 63 -35.65 14.75 -11.65
CA ARG A 63 -36.19 13.53 -11.02
C ARG A 63 -35.03 12.70 -10.51
N LEU A 64 -34.86 12.60 -9.20
CA LEU A 64 -33.87 11.68 -8.62
C LEU A 64 -34.44 10.26 -8.57
N PRO A 65 -33.57 9.23 -8.58
CA PRO A 65 -33.98 7.86 -8.29
C PRO A 65 -34.74 7.81 -6.95
N ASP A 66 -35.86 7.10 -6.92
CA ASP A 66 -36.68 6.88 -5.72
C ASP A 66 -37.33 8.13 -5.09
N SER A 67 -37.43 9.25 -5.82
CA SER A 67 -38.11 10.46 -5.34
C SER A 67 -38.96 11.15 -6.42
N GLY A 68 -39.86 12.04 -6.00
CA GLY A 68 -40.66 12.87 -6.91
C GLY A 68 -39.83 13.95 -7.63
N PRO A 69 -40.42 14.68 -8.60
CA PRO A 69 -39.76 15.82 -9.23
C PRO A 69 -39.42 16.91 -8.20
N ILE A 70 -38.19 17.41 -8.29
CA ILE A 70 -37.63 18.47 -7.46
C ILE A 70 -37.43 19.70 -8.34
N SER A 71 -37.90 20.85 -7.85
CA SER A 71 -37.65 22.15 -8.48
C SER A 71 -36.36 22.75 -7.93
N LEU A 72 -35.49 23.21 -8.83
CA LEU A 72 -34.22 23.88 -8.51
C LEU A 72 -34.34 25.38 -8.79
N ASP A 73 -33.68 26.21 -8.00
CA ASP A 73 -33.49 27.61 -8.36
C ASP A 73 -32.26 27.81 -9.27
N ASP A 74 -31.99 29.04 -9.70
CA ASP A 74 -30.85 29.33 -10.57
C ASP A 74 -29.50 29.05 -9.91
N GLN A 75 -29.41 29.18 -8.58
CA GLN A 75 -28.20 28.95 -7.82
C GLN A 75 -27.91 27.46 -7.70
N ASP A 76 -28.92 26.65 -7.37
CA ASP A 76 -28.82 25.19 -7.29
C ASP A 76 -28.39 24.59 -8.62
N VAL A 77 -28.93 25.08 -9.74
CA VAL A 77 -28.51 24.66 -11.09
C VAL A 77 -27.03 24.97 -11.33
N GLN A 78 -26.58 26.18 -10.98
CA GLN A 78 -25.17 26.55 -11.15
C GLN A 78 -24.24 25.70 -10.30
N ILE A 79 -24.60 25.42 -9.04
CA ILE A 79 -23.79 24.60 -8.15
C ILE A 79 -23.77 23.14 -8.62
N ALA A 80 -24.91 22.57 -9.03
CA ALA A 80 -24.98 21.20 -9.53
C ALA A 80 -24.11 20.99 -10.77
N LEU A 81 -24.17 21.91 -11.73
CA LEU A 81 -23.33 21.86 -12.93
C LEU A 81 -21.85 22.02 -12.59
N LYS A 82 -21.51 22.92 -11.65
CA LYS A 82 -20.13 23.07 -11.18
C LYS A 82 -19.62 21.81 -10.49
N LEU A 83 -20.44 21.15 -9.67
CA LEU A 83 -20.08 19.88 -9.02
C LEU A 83 -19.81 18.79 -10.06
N SER A 84 -20.68 18.69 -11.07
CA SER A 84 -20.52 17.75 -12.17
C SER A 84 -19.20 17.97 -12.92
N ASP A 85 -18.88 19.22 -13.25
CA ASP A 85 -17.66 19.58 -13.96
C ASP A 85 -16.39 19.37 -13.09
N ASP A 86 -16.42 19.76 -11.80
CA ASP A 86 -15.27 19.65 -10.90
C ASP A 86 -14.95 18.21 -10.49
N LEU A 87 -15.98 17.38 -10.28
CA LEU A 87 -15.86 16.01 -9.77
C LEU A 87 -15.95 14.94 -10.88
N HIS A 88 -16.20 15.35 -12.12
CA HIS A 88 -16.54 14.46 -13.24
C HIS A 88 -17.67 13.48 -12.87
N LEU A 89 -18.72 14.02 -12.26
CA LEU A 89 -19.86 13.28 -11.74
C LEU A 89 -21.11 13.58 -12.57
N ASN A 90 -22.01 12.62 -12.73
CA ASN A 90 -23.30 12.85 -13.36
C ASN A 90 -24.09 13.99 -12.70
N GLU A 91 -24.83 14.74 -13.51
CA GLU A 91 -25.59 15.90 -13.06
C GLU A 91 -26.71 15.53 -12.08
N ILE A 92 -27.37 14.38 -12.23
CA ILE A 92 -28.40 13.90 -11.29
C ILE A 92 -27.79 13.54 -9.93
N ASP A 93 -26.62 12.89 -9.93
CA ASP A 93 -25.87 12.59 -8.71
C ASP A 93 -25.38 13.86 -8.01
N SER A 94 -25.03 14.89 -8.78
CA SER A 94 -24.67 16.21 -8.24
C SER A 94 -25.85 16.89 -7.55
N VAL A 95 -27.06 16.78 -8.11
CA VAL A 95 -28.30 17.26 -7.45
C VAL A 95 -28.62 16.43 -6.21
N ARG A 96 -28.43 15.10 -6.24
CA ARG A 96 -28.58 14.25 -5.05
C ARG A 96 -27.69 14.74 -3.90
N LEU A 97 -26.43 15.06 -4.18
CA LEU A 97 -25.49 15.59 -3.18
C LEU A 97 -25.95 16.94 -2.60
N LEU A 98 -26.53 17.83 -3.41
CA LEU A 98 -27.09 19.09 -2.92
C LEU A 98 -28.28 18.87 -1.99
N VAL A 99 -29.18 17.96 -2.36
CA VAL A 99 -30.32 17.58 -1.52
C VAL A 99 -29.82 17.01 -0.19
N SER A 100 -28.83 16.11 -0.21
CA SER A 100 -28.23 15.56 1.01
C SER A 100 -27.53 16.63 1.84
N ALA A 101 -26.79 17.57 1.22
CA ALA A 101 -26.16 18.68 1.92
C ALA A 101 -27.19 19.58 2.62
N ASN A 102 -28.33 19.83 1.98
CA ASN A 102 -29.41 20.59 2.58
C ASN A 102 -30.07 19.86 3.76
N GLN A 103 -30.26 18.55 3.64
CA GLN A 103 -30.82 17.73 4.71
C GLN A 103 -29.89 17.67 5.93
N GLU A 104 -28.57 17.59 5.73
CA GLU A 104 -27.61 17.47 6.84
C GLU A 104 -27.26 18.81 7.51
N TRP A 105 -27.14 19.89 6.73
CA TRP A 105 -26.53 21.14 7.22
C TRP A 105 -27.45 22.36 7.20
N GLY A 106 -28.57 22.31 6.47
CA GLY A 106 -29.43 23.45 6.17
C GLY A 106 -28.70 24.52 5.35
N LEU A 107 -29.15 24.77 4.12
CA LEU A 107 -28.45 25.73 3.23
C LEU A 107 -28.96 27.18 3.34
N LEU A 108 -30.03 27.42 4.10
CA LEU A 108 -30.65 28.74 4.16
C LEU A 108 -29.67 29.80 4.69
N GLY A 109 -29.42 30.83 3.87
CA GLY A 109 -28.52 31.94 4.21
C GLY A 109 -27.03 31.67 4.01
N ARG A 110 -26.66 30.50 3.44
CA ARG A 110 -25.26 30.19 3.10
C ARG A 110 -24.88 30.70 1.72
N GLU A 111 -23.61 31.05 1.58
CA GLU A 111 -23.04 31.48 0.30
C GLU A 111 -22.94 30.30 -0.69
N PRO A 112 -23.10 30.53 -2.02
CA PRO A 112 -23.07 29.46 -3.03
C PRO A 112 -21.81 28.59 -2.96
N LEU A 113 -20.65 29.20 -2.68
CA LEU A 113 -19.38 28.48 -2.55
C LEU A 113 -19.35 27.55 -1.33
N GLU A 114 -19.97 27.96 -0.23
CA GLU A 114 -20.04 27.13 0.98
C GLU A 114 -20.91 25.90 0.74
N ILE A 115 -22.06 26.09 0.08
CA ILE A 115 -22.97 25.02 -0.33
C ILE A 115 -22.25 24.02 -1.24
N PHE A 116 -21.52 24.52 -2.25
CA PHE A 116 -20.69 23.68 -3.12
C PHE A 116 -19.69 22.85 -2.30
N ARG A 117 -18.97 23.47 -1.36
CA ARG A 117 -17.94 22.81 -0.55
C ARG A 117 -18.52 21.74 0.38
N LEU A 118 -19.73 21.95 0.90
CA LEU A 118 -20.47 20.94 1.68
C LEU A 118 -20.85 19.74 0.81
N ALA A 119 -21.46 19.97 -0.35
CA ALA A 119 -21.88 18.90 -1.25
C ALA A 119 -20.69 18.08 -1.78
N ALA A 120 -19.59 18.75 -2.16
CA ALA A 120 -18.34 18.07 -2.50
C ALA A 120 -17.74 17.34 -1.28
N GLY A 121 -17.87 17.90 -0.08
CA GLY A 121 -17.49 17.26 1.18
C GLY A 121 -18.18 15.92 1.42
N LEU A 122 -19.51 15.88 1.19
CA LEU A 122 -20.30 14.66 1.29
C LEU A 122 -19.85 13.60 0.29
N TRP A 123 -19.55 14.00 -0.95
CA TRP A 123 -19.04 13.09 -1.96
C TRP A 123 -17.77 12.35 -1.52
N TYR A 124 -16.77 13.10 -1.04
CA TYR A 124 -15.53 12.49 -0.55
C TYR A 124 -15.74 11.70 0.75
N THR A 125 -16.72 12.08 1.57
CA THR A 125 -17.08 11.31 2.76
C THR A 125 -17.68 9.96 2.38
N GLU A 126 -18.65 9.92 1.46
CA GLU A 126 -19.26 8.67 0.97
C GLU A 126 -18.22 7.73 0.34
N ARG A 127 -17.29 8.27 -0.46
CA ARG A 127 -16.16 7.53 -1.05
C ARG A 127 -15.28 6.91 0.05
N ARG A 128 -14.84 7.74 0.99
CA ARG A 128 -13.98 7.33 2.11
C ARG A 128 -14.66 6.28 2.98
N ASP A 129 -15.94 6.41 3.26
CA ASP A 129 -16.69 5.44 4.08
C ASP A 129 -16.68 4.06 3.41
N LEU A 130 -16.84 4.01 2.08
CA LEU A 130 -16.80 2.76 1.31
C LEU A 130 -15.41 2.11 1.30
N ILE A 131 -14.34 2.92 1.13
CA ILE A 131 -12.96 2.43 1.19
C ILE A 131 -12.64 1.91 2.59
N THR A 132 -13.07 2.64 3.63
CA THR A 132 -12.86 2.27 5.04
C THR A 132 -13.64 1.01 5.39
N ALA A 133 -14.86 0.83 4.88
CA ALA A 133 -15.61 -0.41 5.04
C ALA A 133 -14.83 -1.62 4.50
N LEU A 134 -14.25 -1.51 3.30
CA LEU A 134 -13.40 -2.57 2.73
C LEU A 134 -12.15 -2.80 3.56
N TYR A 135 -11.48 -1.73 4.00
CA TYR A 135 -10.30 -1.81 4.87
C TYR A 135 -10.61 -2.56 6.16
N THR A 136 -11.69 -2.20 6.86
CA THR A 136 -12.08 -2.83 8.13
C THR A 136 -12.44 -4.31 7.95
N LEU A 137 -13.09 -4.69 6.85
CA LEU A 137 -13.35 -6.10 6.55
C LEU A 137 -12.05 -6.89 6.32
N LEU A 138 -11.13 -6.36 5.51
CA LEU A 138 -9.83 -6.99 5.28
C LEU A 138 -9.03 -7.11 6.58
N ARG A 139 -9.02 -6.05 7.39
CA ARG A 139 -8.36 -5.98 8.68
C ARG A 139 -8.90 -7.03 9.66
N ALA A 140 -10.21 -7.25 9.70
CA ALA A 140 -10.84 -8.22 10.58
C ALA A 140 -10.47 -9.69 10.26
N VAL A 141 -10.13 -9.98 9.01
CA VAL A 141 -9.69 -11.33 8.60
C VAL A 141 -8.19 -11.53 8.77
N VAL A 142 -7.39 -10.48 8.55
CA VAL A 142 -5.93 -10.58 8.53
C VAL A 142 -5.32 -10.40 9.92
N LEU A 143 -5.87 -9.50 10.73
CA LEU A 143 -5.39 -9.24 12.08
C LEU A 143 -6.25 -10.04 13.05
N ASP A 144 -5.62 -10.89 13.86
CA ASP A 144 -6.32 -11.65 14.90
C ASP A 144 -6.84 -10.68 15.97
N GLN A 145 -8.09 -10.25 15.79
CA GLN A 145 -8.77 -9.30 16.67
C GLN A 145 -9.57 -10.00 17.78
N GLY A 146 -9.40 -11.32 17.97
CA GLY A 146 -10.20 -12.09 18.92
C GLY A 146 -11.67 -12.23 18.51
N LEU A 147 -11.98 -12.06 17.23
CA LEU A 147 -13.31 -12.29 16.67
C LEU A 147 -13.64 -13.79 16.63
N GLU A 148 -14.93 -14.11 16.66
CA GLU A 148 -15.35 -15.51 16.61
C GLU A 148 -14.99 -16.17 15.26
N PRO A 149 -14.42 -17.39 15.27
CA PRO A 149 -13.93 -18.04 14.05
C PRO A 149 -14.96 -18.17 12.93
N ASP A 150 -16.21 -18.47 13.26
CA ASP A 150 -17.29 -18.62 12.28
C ASP A 150 -17.59 -17.28 11.56
N LEU A 151 -17.58 -16.18 12.30
CA LEU A 151 -17.78 -14.84 11.74
C LEU A 151 -16.62 -14.45 10.84
N VAL A 152 -15.39 -14.69 11.29
CA VAL A 152 -14.18 -14.45 10.48
C VAL A 152 -14.23 -15.27 9.19
N ALA A 153 -14.63 -16.55 9.26
CA ALA A 153 -14.77 -17.41 8.09
C ALA A 153 -15.85 -16.92 7.11
N ASP A 154 -16.98 -16.40 7.61
CA ASP A 154 -18.02 -15.82 6.76
C ASP A 154 -17.55 -14.55 6.05
N VAL A 155 -16.86 -13.66 6.76
CA VAL A 155 -16.27 -12.43 6.18
C VAL A 155 -15.16 -12.78 5.19
N GLN A 156 -14.30 -13.75 5.52
CA GLN A 156 -13.24 -14.23 4.64
C GLN A 156 -13.83 -14.78 3.34
N ARG A 157 -14.88 -15.61 3.39
CA ARG A 157 -15.55 -16.12 2.17
C ARG A 157 -16.07 -14.98 1.29
N PHE A 158 -16.67 -13.95 1.88
CA PHE A 158 -17.10 -12.77 1.14
C PHE A 158 -15.92 -12.03 0.46
N LEU A 159 -14.80 -11.85 1.18
CA LEU A 159 -13.62 -11.20 0.63
C LEU A 159 -12.94 -12.03 -0.45
N ASP A 160 -12.92 -13.36 -0.30
CA ASP A 160 -12.41 -14.29 -1.32
C ASP A 160 -13.19 -14.09 -2.64
N ASP A 161 -14.53 -14.07 -2.58
CA ASP A 161 -15.39 -13.81 -3.74
C ASP A 161 -15.13 -12.43 -4.37
N LEU A 162 -14.98 -11.41 -3.53
CA LEU A 162 -14.70 -10.03 -3.96
C LEU A 162 -13.33 -9.91 -4.66
N ILE A 163 -12.30 -10.55 -4.10
CA ILE A 163 -10.95 -10.55 -4.67
C ILE A 163 -10.90 -11.33 -5.97
N ASN A 164 -11.53 -12.49 -6.02
CA ASN A 164 -11.64 -13.30 -7.24
C ASN A 164 -12.46 -12.61 -8.34
N ALA A 165 -13.41 -11.73 -7.98
CA ALA A 165 -14.11 -10.86 -8.91
C ALA A 165 -13.26 -9.70 -9.47
N GLY A 166 -12.02 -9.55 -9.02
CA GLY A 166 -11.05 -8.59 -9.58
C GLY A 166 -10.90 -7.29 -8.80
N VAL A 167 -11.32 -7.21 -7.54
CA VAL A 167 -11.18 -5.98 -6.72
C VAL A 167 -9.71 -5.55 -6.61
N ARG A 168 -8.76 -6.48 -6.57
CA ARG A 168 -7.32 -6.17 -6.49
C ARG A 168 -6.85 -5.35 -7.68
N LYS A 169 -7.26 -5.73 -8.90
CA LYS A 169 -7.02 -4.96 -10.12
C LYS A 169 -7.65 -3.57 -10.01
N ARG A 170 -8.86 -3.46 -9.46
CA ARG A 170 -9.52 -2.18 -9.23
C ARG A 170 -8.76 -1.30 -8.24
N LEU A 171 -8.26 -1.85 -7.13
CA LEU A 171 -7.42 -1.13 -6.15
C LEU A 171 -6.18 -0.54 -6.82
N ILE A 172 -5.44 -1.35 -7.59
CA ILE A 172 -4.23 -0.89 -8.31
C ILE A 172 -4.58 0.23 -9.31
N SER A 173 -5.68 0.08 -10.04
CA SER A 173 -6.18 1.10 -10.97
C SER A 173 -6.52 2.41 -10.25
N LEU A 174 -7.25 2.33 -9.13
CA LEU A 174 -7.65 3.48 -8.33
C LEU A 174 -6.45 4.25 -7.76
N ILE A 175 -5.42 3.56 -7.26
CA ILE A 175 -4.20 4.23 -6.76
C ILE A 175 -3.57 5.12 -7.84
N LYS A 176 -3.65 4.72 -9.13
CA LYS A 176 -3.18 5.50 -10.28
C LYS A 176 -4.18 6.54 -10.75
N GLU A 177 -5.47 6.21 -10.83
CA GLU A 177 -6.54 7.10 -11.27
C GLU A 177 -6.66 8.32 -10.34
N LEU A 178 -6.72 8.08 -9.04
CA LEU A 178 -6.87 9.12 -8.03
C LEU A 178 -5.64 10.05 -7.96
N ASN A 179 -4.45 9.56 -8.32
CA ASN A 179 -3.26 10.41 -8.43
C ASN A 179 -3.43 11.52 -9.47
N ARG A 180 -4.29 11.33 -10.49
CA ARG A 180 -4.58 12.33 -11.52
C ARG A 180 -5.49 13.45 -11.03
N GLU A 181 -6.17 13.25 -9.89
CA GLU A 181 -6.96 14.30 -9.26
C GLU A 181 -6.07 15.34 -8.53
N GLU A 182 -4.77 15.08 -8.32
CA GLU A 182 -3.80 16.04 -7.76
C GLU A 182 -3.22 16.93 -8.88
N PRO A 183 -3.23 18.29 -8.81
CA PRO A 183 -3.45 19.13 -7.63
C PRO A 183 -4.84 19.82 -7.51
N ALA A 184 -5.70 19.78 -8.53
CA ALA A 184 -6.94 20.58 -8.56
C ALA A 184 -8.24 19.76 -8.70
N GLY A 185 -8.19 18.47 -9.03
CA GLY A 185 -9.34 17.64 -9.42
C GLY A 185 -9.45 17.45 -10.93
N LEU A 186 -10.50 16.76 -11.37
CA LEU A 186 -10.68 16.35 -12.78
C LEU A 186 -11.11 17.49 -13.72
N GLY A 187 -11.68 18.58 -13.19
CA GLY A 187 -12.21 19.71 -13.97
C GLY A 187 -11.19 20.80 -14.35
N GLY A 188 -9.88 20.58 -14.11
CA GLY A 188 -8.81 21.49 -14.54
C GLY A 188 -8.45 22.61 -13.55
N PRO A 189 -7.78 23.70 -14.00
CA PRO A 189 -7.14 24.68 -13.11
C PRO A 189 -8.13 25.54 -12.29
N ASN A 190 -9.40 25.56 -12.68
CA ASN A 190 -10.46 26.35 -12.04
C ASN A 190 -11.24 25.56 -10.98
N CYS A 191 -10.88 24.30 -10.75
CA CYS A 191 -11.54 23.50 -9.74
C CYS A 191 -11.29 24.05 -8.34
N GLU A 192 -12.31 23.88 -7.51
CA GLU A 192 -12.25 24.32 -6.13
C GLU A 192 -11.22 23.50 -5.32
N ARG A 193 -10.28 24.19 -4.69
CA ARG A 193 -9.15 23.56 -3.98
C ARG A 193 -9.53 23.00 -2.61
N TYR A 194 -10.54 23.58 -1.98
CA TYR A 194 -10.94 23.26 -0.62
C TYR A 194 -12.37 22.75 -0.56
N ILE A 195 -12.63 21.81 0.34
CA ILE A 195 -13.98 21.28 0.63
C ILE A 195 -14.23 21.37 2.13
N LEU A 196 -15.47 21.17 2.55
CA LEU A 196 -15.81 21.07 3.97
C LEU A 196 -15.93 19.59 4.35
N ASP A 197 -15.24 19.16 5.40
CA ASP A 197 -15.39 17.79 5.92
C ASP A 197 -16.74 17.60 6.62
N SER A 198 -17.06 16.37 7.03
CA SER A 198 -18.30 16.05 7.76
C SER A 198 -18.44 16.72 9.14
N ARG A 199 -17.42 17.46 9.60
CA ARG A 199 -17.46 18.29 10.82
C ARG A 199 -17.53 19.78 10.50
N GLY A 200 -17.61 20.15 9.22
CA GLY A 200 -17.61 21.54 8.76
C GLY A 200 -16.24 22.19 8.75
N ALA A 201 -15.14 21.43 8.84
CA ALA A 201 -13.79 21.96 8.76
C ALA A 201 -13.34 22.09 7.30
N LEU A 202 -12.69 23.22 6.96
CA LEU A 202 -12.14 23.45 5.63
C LEU A 202 -10.87 22.61 5.43
N VAL A 203 -10.87 21.75 4.43
CA VAL A 203 -9.76 20.84 4.12
C VAL A 203 -9.36 20.92 2.66
N GLU A 204 -8.08 20.67 2.37
CA GLU A 204 -7.59 20.62 0.99
C GLU A 204 -8.04 19.33 0.30
N ARG A 205 -8.64 19.46 -0.88
CA ARG A 205 -9.10 18.34 -1.70
C ARG A 205 -7.96 17.34 -1.97
N ARG A 206 -6.75 17.83 -2.27
CA ARG A 206 -5.58 16.97 -2.49
C ARG A 206 -5.29 16.06 -1.29
N ALA A 207 -5.37 16.58 -0.07
CA ALA A 207 -5.05 15.81 1.14
C ALA A 207 -6.08 14.70 1.37
N VAL A 208 -7.35 14.98 1.04
CA VAL A 208 -8.44 14.00 1.10
C VAL A 208 -8.20 12.86 0.11
N VAL A 209 -7.87 13.19 -1.15
CA VAL A 209 -7.56 12.18 -2.19
C VAL A 209 -6.31 11.38 -1.86
N SER A 210 -5.23 12.03 -1.39
CA SER A 210 -4.00 11.33 -0.98
C SER A 210 -4.28 10.37 0.18
N ARG A 211 -5.18 10.72 1.12
CA ARG A 211 -5.60 9.82 2.19
C ARG A 211 -6.42 8.63 1.68
N GLU A 212 -7.35 8.84 0.75
CA GLU A 212 -8.08 7.74 0.09
C GLU A 212 -7.13 6.76 -0.60
N ARG A 213 -6.14 7.28 -1.34
CA ARG A 213 -5.10 6.48 -2.01
C ARG A 213 -4.27 5.67 -1.02
N LEU A 214 -3.94 6.24 0.13
CA LEU A 214 -3.22 5.52 1.18
C LEU A 214 -4.03 4.35 1.72
N ILE A 215 -5.32 4.55 2.05
CA ILE A 215 -6.17 3.47 2.55
C ILE A 215 -6.36 2.38 1.48
N LEU A 216 -6.49 2.75 0.20
CA LEU A 216 -6.52 1.78 -0.91
C LEU A 216 -5.22 0.97 -1.01
N ALA A 217 -4.07 1.60 -0.77
CA ALA A 217 -2.78 0.92 -0.73
C ALA A 217 -2.68 -0.05 0.46
N HIS A 218 -3.22 0.31 1.63
CA HIS A 218 -3.34 -0.61 2.77
C HIS A 218 -4.25 -1.81 2.45
N CYS A 219 -5.41 -1.56 1.85
CA CYS A 219 -6.31 -2.62 1.36
C CYS A 219 -5.58 -3.57 0.40
N LEU A 220 -4.72 -3.05 -0.48
CA LEU A 220 -3.94 -3.86 -1.41
C LEU A 220 -2.99 -4.80 -0.66
N VAL A 221 -2.27 -4.34 0.36
CA VAL A 221 -1.39 -5.20 1.18
C VAL A 221 -2.20 -6.30 1.87
N LEU A 222 -3.29 -5.93 2.56
CA LEU A 222 -4.12 -6.91 3.29
C LEU A 222 -4.77 -7.93 2.34
N SER A 223 -5.15 -7.51 1.13
CA SER A 223 -5.76 -8.40 0.13
C SER A 223 -4.86 -9.57 -0.29
N VAL A 224 -3.52 -9.42 -0.17
CA VAL A 224 -2.53 -10.47 -0.49
C VAL A 224 -2.56 -11.60 0.55
N LEU A 225 -2.93 -11.28 1.79
CA LEU A 225 -3.02 -12.24 2.88
C LEU A 225 -4.36 -12.98 2.89
N VAL A 226 -5.42 -12.34 2.42
CA VAL A 226 -6.72 -12.98 2.22
C VAL A 226 -6.70 -13.94 1.04
N VAL A 227 -6.23 -13.52 -0.14
CA VAL A 227 -6.05 -14.42 -1.31
C VAL A 227 -4.64 -14.24 -1.86
N ARG A 228 -3.95 -15.33 -2.23
CA ARG A 228 -2.60 -15.22 -2.81
C ARG A 228 -2.58 -14.29 -4.04
N ALA A 229 -1.50 -13.53 -4.18
CA ALA A 229 -1.29 -12.70 -5.35
C ALA A 229 -0.98 -13.57 -6.57
N SER A 230 -1.59 -13.25 -7.72
CA SER A 230 -1.24 -13.89 -8.98
C SER A 230 0.04 -13.27 -9.58
N PRO A 231 0.73 -13.95 -10.51
CA PRO A 231 1.85 -13.38 -11.27
C PRO A 231 1.53 -12.02 -11.90
N LYS A 232 0.30 -11.85 -12.37
CA LYS A 232 -0.17 -10.60 -12.96
C LYS A 232 -0.28 -9.50 -11.91
N ASP A 233 -0.88 -9.80 -10.76
CA ASP A 233 -1.00 -8.83 -9.67
C ASP A 233 0.38 -8.32 -9.24
N VAL A 234 1.35 -9.21 -9.04
CA VAL A 234 2.71 -8.83 -8.64
C VAL A 234 3.38 -7.93 -9.68
N LYS A 235 3.23 -8.23 -10.97
CA LYS A 235 3.76 -7.39 -12.06
C LYS A 235 3.09 -6.02 -12.12
N ASP A 236 1.77 -5.97 -11.96
CA ASP A 236 0.99 -4.73 -11.98
C ASP A 236 1.33 -3.83 -10.77
N VAL A 237 1.48 -4.42 -9.57
CA VAL A 237 1.94 -3.70 -8.36
C VAL A 237 3.39 -3.25 -8.52
N PHE A 238 4.27 -4.06 -9.10
CA PHE A 238 5.66 -3.67 -9.38
C PHE A 238 5.75 -2.49 -10.34
N SER A 239 4.92 -2.46 -11.39
CA SER A 239 4.80 -1.27 -12.25
C SER A 239 4.31 -0.06 -11.45
N ALA A 240 3.28 -0.21 -10.62
CA ALA A 240 2.76 0.89 -9.80
C ALA A 240 3.80 1.42 -8.80
N LEU A 241 4.62 0.55 -8.20
CA LEU A 241 5.72 0.94 -7.31
C LEU A 241 6.73 1.83 -8.03
N LYS A 242 7.17 1.43 -9.23
CA LYS A 242 8.13 2.22 -10.02
C LYS A 242 7.56 3.57 -10.40
N ASP A 243 6.30 3.61 -10.85
CA ASP A 243 5.60 4.85 -11.19
C ASP A 243 5.50 5.78 -9.97
N SER A 244 5.17 5.23 -8.79
CA SER A 244 5.04 6.00 -7.54
C SER A 244 6.39 6.53 -7.06
N ALA A 245 7.43 5.70 -7.08
CA ALA A 245 8.78 6.06 -6.66
C ALA A 245 9.40 7.16 -7.55
N ALA A 246 9.18 7.10 -8.87
CA ALA A 246 9.65 8.13 -9.80
C ALA A 246 9.05 9.51 -9.49
N GLY A 247 7.84 9.53 -8.91
CA GLY A 247 7.16 10.74 -8.48
C GLY A 247 7.62 11.31 -7.13
N LEU A 248 8.58 10.70 -6.42
CA LEU A 248 9.06 11.19 -5.12
C LEU A 248 10.21 12.19 -5.22
N SER A 249 10.81 12.33 -6.40
CA SER A 249 11.94 13.23 -6.66
C SER A 249 11.58 14.70 -6.34
N GLY A 250 12.01 15.19 -5.17
CA GLY A 250 11.93 16.60 -4.76
C GLY A 250 10.78 17.01 -3.84
N GLY A 251 10.00 16.07 -3.28
CA GLY A 251 8.87 16.38 -2.38
C GLY A 251 8.97 15.75 -0.99
N THR A 252 8.62 16.49 0.06
CA THR A 252 8.55 16.00 1.47
C THR A 252 7.17 15.47 1.84
N ASP A 253 6.39 15.00 0.86
CA ASP A 253 5.00 14.58 1.09
C ASP A 253 4.97 13.20 1.75
N THR A 254 4.68 13.19 3.05
CA THR A 254 4.58 12.00 3.90
C THR A 254 3.61 10.96 3.34
N LEU A 255 2.46 11.38 2.81
CA LEU A 255 1.43 10.45 2.33
C LEU A 255 1.90 9.74 1.04
N ARG A 256 2.60 10.44 0.15
CA ARG A 256 3.17 9.82 -1.07
C ARG A 256 4.23 8.78 -0.75
N HIS A 257 5.02 9.01 0.29
CA HIS A 257 5.97 8.02 0.78
C HIS A 257 5.24 6.80 1.35
N GLN A 258 4.22 6.98 2.20
CA GLN A 258 3.41 5.89 2.76
C GLN A 258 2.71 5.04 1.68
N ILE A 259 2.17 5.67 0.63
CA ILE A 259 1.61 4.95 -0.53
C ILE A 259 2.69 4.10 -1.22
N THR A 260 3.88 4.66 -1.42
CA THR A 260 5.00 3.96 -2.05
C THR A 260 5.49 2.79 -1.18
N TYR A 261 5.56 2.97 0.14
CA TYR A 261 5.89 1.91 1.08
C TYR A 261 4.85 0.80 1.05
N SER A 262 3.56 1.14 1.04
CA SER A 262 2.47 0.16 0.95
C SER A 262 2.56 -0.68 -0.32
N LEU A 263 2.92 -0.08 -1.46
CA LEU A 263 3.16 -0.82 -2.71
C LEU A 263 4.37 -1.76 -2.60
N LEU A 264 5.47 -1.29 -2.03
CA LEU A 264 6.66 -2.13 -1.78
C LEU A 264 6.33 -3.29 -0.84
N PHE A 265 5.67 -3.02 0.28
CA PHE A 265 5.31 -4.05 1.25
C PHE A 265 4.25 -5.00 0.72
N SER A 266 3.34 -4.57 -0.16
CA SER A 266 2.43 -5.50 -0.85
C SER A 266 3.23 -6.57 -1.63
N LEU A 267 4.32 -6.19 -2.29
CA LEU A 267 5.21 -7.12 -3.00
C LEU A 267 6.03 -7.99 -2.02
N VAL A 268 6.62 -7.39 -0.99
CA VAL A 268 7.39 -8.11 0.05
C VAL A 268 6.51 -9.18 0.68
N VAL A 269 5.31 -8.79 1.11
CA VAL A 269 4.30 -9.68 1.72
C VAL A 269 3.89 -10.76 0.73
N ALA A 270 3.63 -10.43 -0.54
CA ALA A 270 3.27 -11.43 -1.55
C ALA A 270 4.36 -12.50 -1.73
N LEU A 271 5.61 -12.09 -1.89
CA LEU A 271 6.74 -12.98 -2.12
C LEU A 271 7.03 -13.87 -0.91
N ILE A 272 7.14 -13.26 0.27
CA ILE A 272 7.53 -13.97 1.50
C ILE A 272 6.39 -14.87 1.99
N SER A 273 5.14 -14.39 1.97
CA SER A 273 4.01 -15.20 2.42
C SER A 273 3.75 -16.40 1.50
N ASP A 274 3.96 -16.26 0.19
CA ASP A 274 3.81 -17.35 -0.79
C ASP A 274 4.86 -18.44 -0.55
N ALA A 275 6.14 -18.04 -0.43
CA ALA A 275 7.24 -18.98 -0.22
C ALA A 275 7.15 -19.74 1.12
N LEU A 276 6.79 -19.05 2.21
CA LEU A 276 6.67 -19.67 3.53
C LEU A 276 5.46 -20.59 3.69
N SER A 277 4.51 -20.57 2.74
CA SER A 277 3.23 -21.30 2.87
C SER A 277 2.53 -21.03 4.22
N ALA A 278 2.68 -19.82 4.77
CA ALA A 278 2.29 -19.45 6.14
C ALA A 278 0.80 -19.60 6.49
N VAL A 279 -0.05 -20.00 5.53
CA VAL A 279 -1.43 -20.40 5.74
C VAL A 279 -1.56 -21.87 5.34
N PRO A 280 -1.86 -22.80 6.28
CA PRO A 280 -1.76 -24.24 6.06
C PRO A 280 -2.62 -24.83 4.93
N ASP A 281 -3.57 -24.06 4.37
CA ASP A 281 -4.46 -24.51 3.29
C ASP A 281 -4.28 -23.77 1.94
N LYS A 282 -3.36 -22.80 1.85
CA LYS A 282 -3.16 -22.01 0.61
C LYS A 282 -1.93 -22.49 -0.14
N THR A 283 -2.16 -23.08 -1.30
CA THR A 283 -1.07 -23.50 -2.19
C THR A 283 -0.25 -22.28 -2.66
N PRO A 284 1.08 -22.40 -2.72
CA PRO A 284 1.91 -21.35 -3.28
C PRO A 284 1.61 -21.21 -4.78
N VAL A 285 1.37 -19.98 -5.22
CA VAL A 285 1.02 -19.63 -6.60
C VAL A 285 2.26 -19.16 -7.34
N LEU A 286 3.00 -18.21 -6.76
CA LEU A 286 4.18 -17.61 -7.38
C LEU A 286 5.33 -18.60 -7.43
N SER A 287 5.56 -19.31 -6.32
CA SER A 287 6.66 -20.24 -6.17
C SER A 287 6.59 -21.39 -7.17
N ARG A 288 5.38 -21.79 -7.61
CA ARG A 288 5.18 -22.90 -8.57
C ARG A 288 5.28 -22.48 -10.03
N ASP A 289 5.15 -21.19 -10.35
CA ASP A 289 5.16 -20.69 -11.72
C ASP A 289 6.59 -20.37 -12.20
N ALA A 290 7.19 -21.30 -12.96
CA ALA A 290 8.54 -21.14 -13.49
C ALA A 290 8.67 -20.00 -14.52
N SER A 291 7.62 -19.73 -15.31
CA SER A 291 7.62 -18.63 -16.29
C SER A 291 7.67 -17.30 -15.57
N PHE A 292 6.83 -17.15 -14.54
CA PHE A 292 6.85 -15.99 -13.67
C PHE A 292 8.22 -15.79 -13.03
N ARG A 293 8.83 -16.83 -12.43
CA ARG A 293 10.15 -16.69 -11.79
C ARG A 293 11.23 -16.20 -12.76
N HIS A 294 11.25 -16.73 -13.98
CA HIS A 294 12.20 -16.31 -15.01
C HIS A 294 11.97 -14.85 -15.43
N GLU A 295 10.75 -14.51 -15.83
CA GLU A 295 10.41 -13.15 -16.29
C GLU A 295 10.58 -12.09 -15.19
N PHE A 296 10.25 -12.44 -13.94
CA PHE A 296 10.36 -11.54 -12.82
C PHE A 296 11.82 -11.35 -12.38
N GLN A 297 12.65 -12.41 -12.41
CA GLN A 297 14.10 -12.30 -12.24
C GLN A 297 14.70 -11.31 -13.25
N GLU A 298 14.38 -11.47 -14.54
CA GLU A 298 14.86 -10.53 -15.56
C GLU A 298 14.39 -9.10 -15.28
N SER A 299 13.11 -8.94 -14.94
CA SER A 299 12.52 -7.62 -14.70
C SER A 299 13.11 -6.88 -13.49
N VAL A 300 13.41 -7.60 -12.41
CA VAL A 300 13.92 -7.03 -11.15
C VAL A 300 15.43 -6.79 -11.23
N MET A 301 16.17 -7.57 -12.03
CA MET A 301 17.62 -7.41 -12.18
C MET A 301 18.04 -6.32 -13.19
N VAL A 302 17.10 -5.77 -13.96
CA VAL A 302 17.37 -4.59 -14.79
C VAL A 302 17.69 -3.40 -13.88
N ALA A 303 18.89 -2.82 -14.07
CA ALA A 303 19.29 -1.60 -13.39
C ALA A 303 18.48 -0.40 -13.91
N GLY A 304 17.88 0.35 -12.98
CA GLY A 304 17.14 1.56 -13.27
C GLY A 304 18.03 2.79 -13.48
N ASN A 305 17.56 3.73 -14.30
CA ASN A 305 18.25 5.00 -14.52
C ASN A 305 18.03 6.03 -13.39
N ASP A 306 16.93 5.89 -12.64
CA ASP A 306 16.56 6.79 -11.55
C ASP A 306 17.02 6.20 -10.20
N PRO A 307 17.93 6.87 -9.46
CA PRO A 307 18.46 6.35 -8.19
C PRO A 307 17.44 6.30 -7.05
N VAL A 308 16.35 7.07 -7.12
CA VAL A 308 15.24 6.99 -6.17
C VAL A 308 14.50 5.69 -6.40
N VAL A 309 14.04 5.46 -7.64
CA VAL A 309 13.34 4.23 -8.05
C VAL A 309 14.21 3.01 -7.78
N GLU A 310 15.49 3.06 -8.16
CA GLU A 310 16.43 1.95 -7.97
C GLU A 310 16.56 1.54 -6.50
N GLY A 311 16.51 2.50 -5.56
CA GLY A 311 16.53 2.18 -4.14
C GLY A 311 15.34 1.35 -3.66
N TYR A 312 14.14 1.59 -4.20
CA TYR A 312 12.96 0.78 -3.89
C TYR A 312 13.02 -0.58 -4.58
N VAL A 313 13.54 -0.65 -5.80
CA VAL A 313 13.76 -1.91 -6.52
C VAL A 313 14.82 -2.76 -5.81
N ASP A 314 15.86 -2.15 -5.26
CA ASP A 314 16.87 -2.77 -4.41
C ASP A 314 16.23 -3.42 -3.16
N CYS A 315 15.35 -2.69 -2.47
CA CYS A 315 14.60 -3.26 -1.35
C CYS A 315 13.77 -4.49 -1.81
N LEU A 316 13.12 -4.41 -2.97
CA LEU A 316 12.39 -5.55 -3.54
C LEU A 316 13.32 -6.74 -3.89
N ARG A 317 14.53 -6.49 -4.41
CA ARG A 317 15.54 -7.53 -4.69
C ARG A 317 15.87 -8.33 -3.43
N SER A 318 15.92 -7.67 -2.27
CA SER A 318 16.16 -8.36 -0.99
C SER A 318 15.03 -9.32 -0.61
N SER A 319 13.77 -8.99 -0.90
CA SER A 319 12.65 -9.91 -0.68
C SER A 319 12.61 -11.01 -1.74
N TRP A 320 12.96 -10.67 -2.98
CA TRP A 320 13.01 -11.61 -4.10
C TRP A 320 14.08 -12.69 -3.90
N VAL A 321 15.29 -12.33 -3.43
CA VAL A 321 16.32 -13.34 -3.16
C VAL A 321 15.89 -14.30 -2.04
N VAL A 322 15.21 -13.80 -1.01
CA VAL A 322 14.70 -14.64 0.08
C VAL A 322 13.60 -15.58 -0.43
N HIS A 323 12.73 -15.10 -1.32
CA HIS A 323 11.74 -15.94 -1.98
C HIS A 323 12.40 -17.08 -2.77
N LEU A 324 13.44 -16.80 -3.56
CA LEU A 324 14.20 -17.82 -4.29
C LEU A 324 14.90 -18.83 -3.35
N MET A 325 15.50 -18.36 -2.26
CA MET A 325 16.14 -19.19 -1.24
C MET A 325 15.15 -20.17 -0.59
N LEU A 326 13.98 -19.68 -0.18
CA LEU A 326 12.95 -20.50 0.45
C LEU A 326 12.41 -21.59 -0.48
N ILE A 327 12.30 -21.29 -1.77
CA ILE A 327 11.90 -22.28 -2.79
C ILE A 327 13.00 -23.32 -2.99
N HIS A 328 14.26 -22.88 -3.04
CA HIS A 328 15.40 -23.77 -3.19
C HIS A 328 15.48 -24.78 -2.04
N ASP A 329 15.42 -24.32 -0.80
CA ASP A 329 15.41 -25.17 0.40
C ASP A 329 14.21 -26.16 0.41
N GLY A 330 13.04 -25.71 -0.06
CA GLY A 330 11.82 -26.54 -0.13
C GLY A 330 11.84 -27.62 -1.22
N LEU A 331 12.60 -27.41 -2.31
CA LEU A 331 12.74 -28.36 -3.42
C LEU A 331 13.79 -29.43 -3.12
N ASP A 332 14.90 -29.08 -2.46
CA ASP A 332 15.94 -30.04 -2.05
C ASP A 332 15.40 -31.09 -1.06
N ALA A 333 14.36 -30.75 -0.30
CA ALA A 333 13.66 -31.69 0.60
C ALA A 333 12.71 -32.67 -0.11
N LYS A 334 12.32 -32.42 -1.39
CA LYS A 334 11.26 -33.18 -2.07
C LYS A 334 11.67 -33.88 -3.38
N ASP A 335 12.68 -33.43 -4.12
CA ASP A 335 13.01 -34.02 -5.43
C ASP A 335 14.53 -34.15 -5.70
N THR A 336 15.02 -35.39 -5.82
CA THR A 336 16.43 -35.73 -6.15
C THR A 336 16.73 -35.71 -7.68
N ALA A 337 15.91 -35.03 -8.50
CA ALA A 337 15.94 -35.20 -9.97
C ALA A 337 16.11 -33.92 -10.82
N ALA A 338 16.46 -32.76 -10.24
CA ALA A 338 16.44 -31.46 -10.94
C ALA A 338 17.81 -30.77 -11.11
N ASN A 339 18.86 -31.47 -11.56
CA ASN A 339 20.23 -30.94 -11.59
C ASN A 339 20.49 -29.73 -12.53
N ALA A 340 19.63 -29.48 -13.53
CA ALA A 340 19.80 -28.35 -14.46
C ALA A 340 19.02 -27.09 -14.04
N SER A 341 17.81 -27.25 -13.46
CA SER A 341 17.02 -26.15 -12.91
C SER A 341 17.69 -25.58 -11.66
N SER A 342 18.17 -26.45 -10.77
CA SER A 342 18.82 -26.05 -9.52
C SER A 342 20.04 -25.17 -9.74
N ASN A 343 20.82 -25.44 -10.80
CA ASN A 343 22.02 -24.65 -11.10
C ASN A 343 21.69 -23.23 -11.58
N ASN A 344 20.60 -23.05 -12.34
CA ASN A 344 20.16 -21.72 -12.76
C ASN A 344 19.54 -20.94 -11.58
N ASP A 345 18.79 -21.63 -10.72
CA ASP A 345 18.19 -21.04 -9.51
C ASP A 345 19.28 -20.56 -8.52
N ILE A 346 20.32 -21.37 -8.29
CA ILE A 346 21.49 -20.98 -7.48
C ILE A 346 22.21 -19.76 -8.10
N ARG A 347 22.42 -19.75 -9.42
CA ARG A 347 23.04 -18.60 -10.11
C ARG A 347 22.23 -17.32 -9.93
N ASN A 348 20.90 -17.42 -10.02
CA ASN A 348 20.00 -16.28 -9.80
C ASN A 348 20.11 -15.76 -8.35
N ILE A 349 20.13 -16.66 -7.36
CA ILE A 349 20.35 -16.30 -5.95
C ILE A 349 21.67 -15.56 -5.75
N TYR A 350 22.79 -16.10 -6.27
CA TYR A 350 24.08 -15.43 -6.17
C TYR A 350 24.08 -14.06 -6.84
N SER A 351 23.52 -13.94 -8.05
CA SER A 351 23.47 -12.66 -8.76
C SER A 351 22.69 -11.59 -7.98
N CYS A 352 21.58 -11.96 -7.34
CA CYS A 352 20.81 -11.07 -6.48
C CYS A 352 21.60 -10.68 -5.22
N LEU A 353 22.25 -11.64 -4.56
CA LEU A 353 23.09 -11.37 -3.37
C LEU A 353 24.23 -10.40 -3.68
N GLU A 354 24.92 -10.56 -4.82
CA GLU A 354 25.99 -9.63 -5.21
C GLU A 354 25.47 -8.19 -5.32
N VAL A 355 24.32 -7.99 -5.96
CA VAL A 355 23.69 -6.66 -6.07
C VAL A 355 23.29 -6.13 -4.69
N ILE A 356 22.64 -6.96 -3.86
CA ILE A 356 22.19 -6.56 -2.52
C ILE A 356 23.34 -6.06 -1.65
N PHE A 357 24.47 -6.78 -1.66
CA PHE A 357 25.61 -6.42 -0.84
C PHE A 357 26.43 -5.28 -1.44
N SER A 358 26.55 -5.21 -2.77
CA SER A 358 27.28 -4.14 -3.46
C SER A 358 26.59 -2.79 -3.38
N ASN A 359 25.25 -2.77 -3.49
CA ASN A 359 24.44 -1.55 -3.40
C ASN A 359 24.13 -1.14 -1.96
N ASN A 360 24.56 -1.91 -0.97
CA ASN A 360 24.22 -1.74 0.44
C ASN A 360 22.71 -1.51 0.66
N VAL A 361 21.91 -2.48 0.22
CA VAL A 361 20.44 -2.41 0.27
C VAL A 361 19.91 -2.27 1.70
N PHE A 362 20.64 -2.76 2.70
CA PHE A 362 20.28 -2.57 4.12
C PHE A 362 20.28 -1.10 4.52
N GLN A 363 21.23 -0.31 4.02
CA GLN A 363 21.20 1.14 4.23
C GLN A 363 20.01 1.80 3.52
N SER A 364 19.64 1.31 2.32
CA SER A 364 18.46 1.79 1.62
C SER A 364 17.17 1.52 2.42
N TRP A 365 17.02 0.33 3.00
CA TRP A 365 15.91 0.03 3.91
C TRP A 365 15.85 0.99 5.10
N LEU A 366 16.99 1.23 5.76
CA LEU A 366 17.07 2.13 6.90
C LEU A 366 16.70 3.57 6.51
N ASN A 367 17.46 4.18 5.60
CA ASN A 367 17.39 5.61 5.35
C ASN A 367 16.18 6.01 4.50
N LYS A 368 15.76 5.16 3.55
CA LYS A 368 14.66 5.49 2.63
C LYS A 368 13.29 5.03 3.12
N ILE A 369 13.24 4.17 4.15
CA ILE A 369 11.99 3.58 4.63
C ILE A 369 11.91 3.69 6.16
N LEU A 370 12.64 2.85 6.90
CA LEU A 370 12.38 2.61 8.33
C LEU A 370 12.60 3.84 9.21
N LEU A 371 13.64 4.63 8.94
CA LEU A 371 13.97 5.83 9.71
C LEU A 371 13.24 7.09 9.22
N THR A 372 12.33 6.95 8.25
CA THR A 372 11.58 8.09 7.73
C THR A 372 10.35 8.39 8.59
N PRO A 373 9.97 9.68 8.74
CA PRO A 373 8.73 10.05 9.43
C PRO A 373 7.48 9.43 8.78
N ALA A 374 7.54 9.16 7.47
CA ALA A 374 6.44 8.53 6.76
C ALA A 374 6.19 7.10 7.25
N TYR A 375 7.24 6.32 7.53
CA TYR A 375 7.08 4.96 8.05
C TYR A 375 6.66 4.98 9.51
N GLN A 376 7.30 5.82 10.33
CA GLN A 376 7.05 5.88 11.77
C GLN A 376 5.65 6.39 12.14
N ASN A 377 5.03 7.21 11.29
CA ASN A 377 3.69 7.78 11.50
C ASN A 377 2.62 7.13 10.60
N ASP A 378 2.88 5.94 10.06
CA ASP A 378 1.87 5.17 9.35
C ASP A 378 0.86 4.52 10.31
N ASP A 379 -0.16 3.86 9.76
CA ASP A 379 -1.13 3.08 10.53
C ASP A 379 -0.43 1.97 11.35
N GLU A 380 -0.72 1.90 12.65
CA GLU A 380 -0.02 1.01 13.59
C GLU A 380 -0.10 -0.47 13.18
N ASP A 381 -1.25 -0.90 12.64
CA ASP A 381 -1.44 -2.27 12.20
C ASP A 381 -0.64 -2.57 10.94
N MET A 382 -0.49 -1.57 10.06
CA MET A 382 0.35 -1.66 8.88
C MET A 382 1.82 -1.75 9.26
N ILE A 383 2.30 -0.90 10.18
CA ILE A 383 3.66 -0.97 10.72
C ILE A 383 3.94 -2.33 11.35
N TYR A 384 3.00 -2.83 12.17
CA TYR A 384 3.09 -4.16 12.77
C TYR A 384 3.27 -5.25 11.70
N MET A 385 2.42 -5.25 10.68
CA MET A 385 2.48 -6.22 9.58
C MET A 385 3.78 -6.09 8.78
N TYR A 386 4.21 -4.88 8.45
CA TYR A 386 5.46 -4.62 7.73
C TYR A 386 6.66 -5.19 8.49
N ASN A 387 6.76 -4.88 9.79
CA ASN A 387 7.82 -5.40 10.65
C ASN A 387 7.78 -6.92 10.77
N ALA A 388 6.60 -7.53 10.89
CA ALA A 388 6.48 -8.99 10.94
C ALA A 388 7.02 -9.67 9.67
N TYR A 389 6.79 -9.08 8.49
CA TYR A 389 7.31 -9.61 7.23
C TYR A 389 8.79 -9.29 7.01
N LEU A 390 9.29 -8.15 7.50
CA LEU A 390 10.73 -7.87 7.55
C LEU A 390 11.47 -8.84 8.46
N HIS A 391 10.90 -9.16 9.63
CA HIS A 391 11.44 -10.15 10.56
C HIS A 391 11.52 -11.54 9.90
N LYS A 392 10.44 -11.98 9.22
CA LYS A 392 10.45 -13.23 8.44
C LYS A 392 11.53 -13.20 7.37
N MET A 393 11.59 -12.11 6.58
CA MET A 393 12.56 -11.94 5.52
C MET A 393 14.01 -12.03 6.02
N ILE A 394 14.36 -11.28 7.08
CA ILE A 394 15.73 -11.25 7.61
C ILE A 394 16.11 -12.56 8.29
N THR A 395 15.16 -13.22 8.97
CA THR A 395 15.40 -14.53 9.59
C THR A 395 15.72 -15.58 8.52
N CYS A 396 14.96 -15.62 7.44
CA CYS A 396 15.20 -16.52 6.31
C CYS A 396 16.50 -16.20 5.57
N LEU A 397 16.83 -14.91 5.38
CA LEU A 397 18.10 -14.51 4.78
C LEU A 397 19.28 -15.00 5.64
N LEU A 398 19.25 -14.76 6.94
CA LEU A 398 20.35 -15.09 7.85
C LEU A 398 20.46 -16.59 8.16
N SER A 399 19.41 -17.39 7.93
CA SER A 399 19.45 -18.84 8.12
C SER A 399 20.08 -19.58 6.94
N HIS A 400 19.92 -19.05 5.72
CA HIS A 400 20.33 -19.71 4.48
C HIS A 400 21.87 -19.75 4.29
N PRO A 401 22.47 -20.91 3.93
CA PRO A 401 23.93 -21.05 3.80
C PRO A 401 24.58 -20.04 2.85
N LEU A 402 24.01 -19.84 1.65
CA LEU A 402 24.57 -18.93 0.64
C LEU A 402 24.64 -17.46 1.12
N ALA A 403 23.65 -17.02 1.89
CA ALA A 403 23.65 -15.68 2.48
C ALA A 403 24.66 -15.58 3.62
N LYS A 404 24.80 -16.61 4.46
CA LYS A 404 25.80 -16.63 5.55
C LYS A 404 27.22 -16.45 5.01
N ASP A 405 27.55 -17.11 3.90
CA ASP A 405 28.85 -16.96 3.25
C ASP A 405 29.08 -15.51 2.79
N LYS A 406 28.06 -14.87 2.21
CA LYS A 406 28.12 -13.46 1.82
C LYS A 406 28.21 -12.49 3.00
N VAL A 407 27.51 -12.76 4.11
CA VAL A 407 27.64 -11.99 5.35
C VAL A 407 29.07 -12.11 5.92
N LYS A 408 29.66 -13.31 5.88
CA LYS A 408 31.04 -13.54 6.32
C LYS A 408 32.03 -12.78 5.45
N GLU A 409 31.87 -12.82 4.12
CA GLU A 409 32.68 -12.03 3.18
C GLU A 409 32.58 -10.53 3.49
N ALA A 410 31.36 -10.00 3.66
CA ALA A 410 31.13 -8.60 3.99
C ALA A 410 31.76 -8.20 5.33
N LYS A 411 31.69 -9.09 6.34
CA LYS A 411 32.36 -8.91 7.63
C LYS A 411 33.88 -8.87 7.48
N GLU A 412 34.48 -9.80 6.73
CA GLU A 412 35.93 -9.83 6.51
C GLU A 412 36.40 -8.59 5.75
N LYS A 413 35.63 -8.12 4.76
CA LYS A 413 35.86 -6.85 4.06
C LYS A 413 35.77 -5.64 4.99
N ALA A 414 34.80 -5.64 5.91
CA ALA A 414 34.66 -4.60 6.92
C ALA A 414 35.85 -4.57 7.90
N MET A 415 36.21 -5.72 8.43
CA MET A 415 37.32 -5.86 9.39
C MET A 415 38.68 -5.53 8.76
N SER A 416 38.91 -5.91 7.49
CA SER A 416 40.14 -5.59 6.77
C SER A 416 40.28 -4.10 6.46
N ALA A 417 39.18 -3.39 6.22
CA ALA A 417 39.18 -1.93 6.03
C ALA A 417 39.50 -1.16 7.33
N LEU A 418 39.18 -1.73 8.49
CA LEU A 418 39.49 -1.16 9.82
C LEU A 418 40.91 -1.52 10.32
N SER A 419 41.64 -2.39 9.60
CA SER A 419 42.94 -2.85 10.06
C SER A 419 44.00 -1.74 9.94
N PRO A 420 44.64 -1.32 11.06
CA PRO A 420 45.56 -0.18 11.10
C PRO A 420 46.88 -0.38 10.34
N TYR A 421 47.08 -1.52 9.67
CA TYR A 421 48.30 -1.86 8.93
C TYR A 421 48.35 -1.35 7.48
N ARG A 422 47.36 -0.59 7.01
CA ARG A 422 47.50 0.19 5.76
C ARG A 422 48.17 1.55 6.00
N LEU A 423 49.38 1.55 6.57
CA LEU A 423 50.35 2.65 6.51
C LEU A 423 51.73 2.10 6.87
N SER A 424 52.52 1.74 5.84
CA SER A 424 54.00 1.76 5.80
C SER A 424 54.61 0.74 4.82
N THR A 425 54.20 0.76 3.54
CA THR A 425 55.08 0.29 2.45
C THR A 425 55.10 1.30 1.30
N SER A 426 55.55 2.52 1.64
CA SER A 426 56.36 3.35 0.76
C SER A 426 57.15 4.34 1.62
N HIS A 427 58.06 3.81 2.43
CA HIS A 427 59.18 4.61 2.92
C HIS A 427 60.25 4.63 1.82
N ASP A 428 60.10 5.55 0.88
CA ASP A 428 61.28 6.28 0.40
C ASP A 428 61.40 7.53 1.25
N TYR A 429 62.56 7.68 1.88
CA TYR A 429 62.93 8.80 2.72
C TYR A 429 62.85 10.11 1.91
N THR A 430 62.13 11.12 2.40
CA THR A 430 62.73 12.39 2.85
C THR A 430 61.68 13.35 3.43
N VAL A 431 62.17 14.09 4.41
CA VAL A 431 61.54 14.98 5.38
C VAL A 431 61.08 16.30 4.76
N ASP A 432 59.87 16.75 5.13
CA ASP A 432 59.51 18.04 5.79
C ASP A 432 58.23 18.67 5.23
N GLY A 433 57.35 19.17 6.12
CA GLY A 433 56.31 20.14 5.74
C GLY A 433 54.92 19.94 6.36
N ILE A 434 54.70 20.63 7.47
CA ILE A 434 53.46 21.17 8.06
C ILE A 434 52.17 21.06 7.21
N GLY A 435 51.12 20.50 7.82
CA GLY A 435 49.75 21.01 7.69
C GLY A 435 48.78 20.29 6.74
N HIS A 436 48.04 19.31 7.26
CA HIS A 436 46.58 19.24 7.14
C HIS A 436 46.06 18.00 7.90
N PHE A 437 45.35 18.21 9.01
CA PHE A 437 44.35 17.24 9.46
C PHE A 437 43.26 17.22 8.38
N GLN A 438 43.37 16.29 7.43
CA GLN A 438 42.24 15.94 6.60
C GLN A 438 41.20 15.35 7.55
N ASN A 439 40.09 16.06 7.71
CA ASN A 439 38.85 15.50 8.23
C ASN A 439 38.67 14.13 7.57
N ALA A 440 38.65 13.08 8.37
CA ALA A 440 38.26 11.75 7.90
C ALA A 440 36.88 11.91 7.27
N THR A 441 36.84 11.96 5.94
CA THR A 441 35.62 11.74 5.17
C THR A 441 35.01 10.47 5.73
N GLU A 442 33.85 10.57 6.38
CA GLU A 442 33.07 9.43 6.86
C GLU A 442 33.01 8.42 5.72
N SER A 443 33.72 7.30 5.88
CA SER A 443 33.65 6.23 4.90
C SER A 443 32.19 5.79 4.86
N ALA A 444 31.59 5.75 3.67
CA ALA A 444 30.23 5.25 3.50
C ALA A 444 30.00 3.98 4.34
N PRO A 445 28.85 3.86 5.03
CA PRO A 445 28.63 2.77 5.96
C PRO A 445 28.86 1.44 5.23
N GLN A 446 29.71 0.61 5.83
CA GLN A 446 30.04 -0.69 5.27
C GLN A 446 28.79 -1.56 5.33
N THR A 447 28.49 -2.30 4.25
CA THR A 447 27.28 -3.14 4.13
C THR A 447 27.05 -4.05 5.35
N PHE A 448 28.12 -4.57 5.94
CA PHE A 448 28.02 -5.38 7.16
C PHE A 448 27.48 -4.61 8.36
N VAL A 449 27.88 -3.34 8.55
CA VAL A 449 27.37 -2.47 9.63
C VAL A 449 25.91 -2.12 9.38
N SER A 450 25.55 -1.74 8.16
CA SER A 450 24.16 -1.43 7.78
C SER A 450 23.24 -2.65 7.97
N LEU A 451 23.72 -3.87 7.74
CA LEU A 451 22.99 -5.10 8.05
C LEU A 451 22.71 -5.24 9.55
N LEU A 452 23.70 -4.97 10.41
CA LEU A 452 23.52 -5.04 11.86
C LEU A 452 22.54 -3.97 12.37
N GLU A 453 22.63 -2.75 11.85
CA GLU A 453 21.69 -1.67 12.15
C GLU A 453 20.27 -2.02 11.68
N PHE A 454 20.13 -2.55 10.46
CA PHE A 454 18.84 -3.00 9.92
C PHE A 454 18.20 -4.09 10.79
N VAL A 455 18.99 -5.08 11.22
CA VAL A 455 18.53 -6.10 12.18
C VAL A 455 18.12 -5.42 13.50
N SER A 456 18.95 -4.54 14.05
CA SER A 456 18.65 -3.81 15.28
C SER A 456 17.32 -3.06 15.19
N GLU A 457 17.08 -2.30 14.12
CA GLU A 457 15.84 -1.55 13.95
C GLU A 457 14.60 -2.44 13.87
N ILE A 458 14.67 -3.56 13.13
CA ILE A 458 13.56 -4.52 13.09
C ILE A 458 13.23 -5.03 14.51
N TYR A 459 14.24 -5.37 15.30
CA TYR A 459 14.04 -5.96 16.63
C TYR A 459 13.77 -4.96 17.75
N GLN A 460 14.24 -3.71 17.65
CA GLN A 460 13.87 -2.64 18.58
C GLN A 460 12.37 -2.38 18.54
N VAL A 461 11.79 -2.37 17.34
CA VAL A 461 10.34 -2.20 17.15
C VAL A 461 9.58 -3.50 17.45
N SER A 462 10.13 -4.66 17.06
CA SER A 462 9.46 -5.97 17.25
C SER A 462 9.49 -6.51 18.68
N ALA A 463 10.43 -6.08 19.53
CA ALA A 463 10.45 -6.46 20.95
C ALA A 463 9.22 -5.94 21.73
N ILE A 464 8.56 -4.90 21.21
CA ILE A 464 7.26 -4.41 21.70
C ILE A 464 6.12 -5.31 21.18
N CYS A 465 6.27 -5.91 20.00
CA CYS A 465 5.26 -6.77 19.36
C CYS A 465 5.26 -8.24 19.83
N CYS A 466 6.40 -8.78 20.26
CA CYS A 466 6.49 -10.18 20.74
C CYS A 466 5.65 -10.48 22.00
N PHE A 467 5.04 -9.48 22.65
CA PHE A 467 4.16 -9.68 23.80
C PHE A 467 2.76 -10.23 23.44
N PHE A 468 2.36 -10.24 22.15
CA PHE A 468 0.98 -10.56 21.75
C PHE A 468 0.77 -11.81 20.87
N CYS A 469 1.78 -12.65 20.63
CA CYS A 469 1.55 -13.91 19.91
C CYS A 469 2.38 -15.08 20.47
N PRO A 470 1.81 -15.97 21.31
CA PRO A 470 2.44 -17.24 21.66
C PRO A 470 2.14 -18.26 20.56
N GLY A 471 3.07 -18.46 19.62
CA GLY A 471 2.91 -19.49 18.59
C GLY A 471 3.72 -19.31 17.31
N CYS A 472 5.00 -18.93 17.42
CA CYS A 472 5.98 -19.15 16.34
C CYS A 472 6.94 -20.27 16.76
#